data_AF-A0A933F981-F1
#
_entry.id   AF-A0A933F981-F1
#
_cell.length_a   1.000
_cell.length_b   1.000
_cell.length_c   1.000
_cell.angle_alpha   90.00
_cell.angle_beta   90.00
_cell.angle_gamma   90.00
#
_symmetry.space_group_name_H-M   'P 1'
#
loop_
_entity.id
_entity.type
_entity.pdbx_description
1 polymer ?
#
loop_
_entity_poly.entity_id
_entity_poly.type
_entity_poly.pdbx_seq_one_letter_code
_entity_poly.pdbx_strand_id
1 'polypeptide(L)'
;YGGRGLAVWGLATAFEDFDKNNIENLRKLMTAGQVVGETLAYLSGQNMLDGDRLQYRIPFPVAWDRVVRNDGVVREEEIERIIRRDIAHFALLSAREQELLRGEVRNYLKRKPYNTLTFDAYELRGTPSSILIDKKGILRHKLFGFGQGLEERVKTLLDEEYEP
;
A
#
# COMPACT_ATOMS: atom_id res chain seq x y z
N TYR A 1 18.85 -6.79 -9.83
CA TYR A 1 18.92 -5.51 -10.57
C TYR A 1 19.65 -4.38 -9.82
N GLY A 2 20.17 -4.57 -8.60
CA GLY A 2 20.86 -3.50 -7.85
C GLY A 2 22.03 -2.86 -8.61
N GLY A 3 22.89 -3.68 -9.23
CA GLY A 3 23.99 -3.19 -10.08
C GLY A 3 23.56 -2.48 -11.37
N ARG A 4 22.26 -2.49 -11.70
CA ARG A 4 21.68 -1.76 -12.85
C ARG A 4 20.98 -0.46 -12.42
N GLY A 5 21.05 -0.09 -11.13
CA GLY A 5 20.44 1.13 -10.60
C GLY A 5 19.05 0.94 -9.98
N LEU A 6 18.55 -0.30 -9.83
CA LEU A 6 17.31 -0.53 -9.10
C LEU A 6 17.53 -0.50 -7.58
N ALA A 7 16.87 0.43 -6.91
CA ALA A 7 16.69 0.40 -5.45
C ALA A 7 15.32 -0.19 -5.10
N VAL A 8 15.28 -1.07 -4.09
CA VAL A 8 14.04 -1.68 -3.59
C VAL A 8 13.88 -1.35 -2.12
N TRP A 9 12.67 -0.91 -1.75
CA TRP A 9 12.27 -0.64 -0.38
C TRP A 9 10.95 -1.36 -0.11
N GLY A 10 10.88 -2.06 1.02
CA GLY A 10 9.61 -2.54 1.56
C GLY A 10 8.92 -1.44 2.37
N LEU A 11 7.59 -1.45 2.40
CA LEU A 11 6.79 -0.63 3.32
C LEU A 11 5.94 -1.59 4.16
N ALA A 12 6.21 -1.64 5.46
CA ALA A 12 5.43 -2.41 6.41
C ALA A 12 4.26 -1.56 6.95
N THR A 13 3.06 -2.11 6.86
CA THR A 13 1.82 -1.51 7.37
C THR A 13 0.87 -2.62 7.82
N ALA A 14 0.01 -2.35 8.81
CA ALA A 14 -1.07 -3.25 9.22
C ALA A 14 -2.41 -2.51 9.20
N PHE A 15 -3.41 -3.12 8.55
CA PHE A 15 -4.76 -2.55 8.35
C PHE A 15 -5.81 -3.16 9.27
N GLU A 16 -5.69 -4.45 9.57
CA GLU A 16 -6.63 -5.16 10.45
C GLU A 16 -6.21 -5.05 11.92
N ASP A 17 -4.90 -4.94 12.16
CA ASP A 17 -4.29 -4.90 13.48
C ASP A 17 -3.45 -3.63 13.68
N PHE A 18 -4.10 -2.47 13.78
CA PHE A 18 -3.38 -1.19 13.90
C PHE A 18 -2.45 -1.12 15.12
N ASP A 19 -2.77 -1.85 16.20
CA ASP A 19 -1.93 -1.99 17.39
C ASP A 19 -0.59 -2.69 17.08
N LYS A 20 -0.59 -3.57 16.08
CA LYS A 20 0.59 -4.32 15.64
C LYS A 20 1.45 -3.55 14.64
N ASN A 21 0.94 -2.45 14.08
CA ASN A 21 1.73 -1.54 13.24
C ASN A 21 2.67 -0.67 14.09
N ASN A 22 3.75 -1.25 14.58
CA ASN A 22 4.72 -0.57 15.44
C ASN A 22 6.17 -0.98 15.14
N ILE A 23 7.12 -0.15 15.60
CA ILE A 23 8.55 -0.34 15.34
C ILE A 23 9.11 -1.63 15.96
N GLU A 24 8.54 -2.11 17.07
CA GLU A 24 9.00 -3.33 17.72
C GLU A 24 8.68 -4.56 16.87
N ASN A 25 7.47 -4.64 16.32
CA ASN A 25 7.08 -5.71 15.42
C ASN A 25 7.85 -5.65 14.09
N LEU A 26 8.13 -4.46 13.56
CA LEU A 26 9.03 -4.34 12.40
C LEU A 26 10.43 -4.89 12.73
N ARG A 27 10.98 -4.58 13.91
CA ARG A 27 12.28 -5.15 14.32
C ARG A 27 12.21 -6.68 14.38
N LYS A 28 11.18 -7.26 15.01
CA LYS A 28 10.97 -8.72 15.08
C LYS A 28 10.93 -9.35 13.69
N LEU A 29 10.20 -8.73 12.75
CA LEU A 29 10.18 -9.17 11.35
C LEU A 29 11.58 -9.13 10.72
N MET A 30 12.29 -8.01 10.84
CA MET A 30 13.58 -7.83 10.18
C MET A 30 14.72 -8.66 10.78
N THR A 31 14.72 -8.90 12.09
CA THR A 31 15.81 -9.62 12.77
C THR A 31 15.57 -11.12 12.87
N ALA A 32 14.32 -11.51 13.10
CA ALA A 32 13.94 -12.88 13.45
C ALA A 32 13.02 -13.54 12.40
N GLY A 33 12.55 -12.79 11.40
CA GLY A 33 11.53 -13.23 10.46
C GLY A 33 10.13 -13.34 11.07
N GLN A 34 9.95 -12.90 12.32
CA GLN A 34 8.74 -13.15 13.09
C GLN A 34 7.58 -12.29 12.59
N VAL A 35 6.44 -12.92 12.30
CA VAL A 35 5.18 -12.26 11.92
C VAL A 35 4.14 -12.39 13.03
N VAL A 36 3.18 -11.47 13.07
CA VAL A 36 2.15 -11.40 14.12
C VAL A 36 0.77 -11.06 13.52
N GLY A 37 -0.29 -11.26 14.31
CA GLY A 37 -1.65 -10.86 13.95
C GLY A 37 -2.20 -11.56 12.71
N GLU A 38 -2.96 -10.84 11.90
CA GLU A 38 -3.54 -11.36 10.65
C GLU A 38 -2.48 -11.86 9.67
N THR A 39 -1.28 -11.27 9.67
CA THR A 39 -0.18 -11.76 8.82
C THR A 39 0.28 -13.16 9.25
N LEU A 40 0.37 -13.41 10.57
CA LEU A 40 0.67 -14.73 11.10
C LEU A 40 -0.44 -15.73 10.73
N ALA A 41 -1.71 -15.36 10.96
CA ALA A 41 -2.85 -16.22 10.65
C ALA A 41 -2.92 -16.60 9.16
N TYR A 42 -2.80 -15.61 8.27
CA TYR A 42 -2.83 -15.81 6.83
C TYR A 42 -1.68 -16.69 6.32
N LEU A 43 -0.42 -16.35 6.68
CA LEU A 43 0.74 -17.08 6.17
C LEU A 43 0.87 -18.49 6.76
N SER A 44 0.41 -18.69 8.00
CA SER A 44 0.30 -20.04 8.60
C SER A 44 -0.65 -20.91 7.80
N GLY A 45 -1.83 -20.38 7.42
CA GLY A 45 -2.81 -21.08 6.59
C GLY A 45 -2.30 -21.43 5.19
N GLN A 46 -1.28 -20.74 4.70
CA GLN A 46 -0.63 -21.01 3.41
C GLN A 46 0.63 -21.90 3.52
N ASN A 47 0.96 -22.41 4.72
CA ASN A 47 2.21 -23.15 4.99
C ASN A 47 3.48 -22.38 4.58
N MET A 48 3.45 -21.05 4.66
CA MET A 48 4.56 -20.17 4.27
C MET A 48 5.50 -19.82 5.43
N LEU A 49 5.23 -20.37 6.62
CA LEU A 49 5.98 -20.09 7.85
C LEU A 49 6.67 -21.35 8.38
N ASP A 50 7.75 -21.13 9.12
CA ASP A 50 8.29 -22.07 10.09
C ASP A 50 7.92 -21.56 11.49
N GLY A 51 6.87 -22.16 12.07
CA GLY A 51 6.20 -21.60 13.26
C GLY A 51 5.61 -20.22 12.98
N ASP A 52 6.13 -19.20 13.67
CA ASP A 52 5.72 -17.80 13.50
C ASP A 52 6.68 -16.98 12.62
N ARG A 53 7.55 -17.65 11.86
CA ARG A 53 8.65 -16.99 11.11
C ARG A 53 8.57 -17.23 9.62
N LEU A 54 8.94 -16.20 8.85
CA LEU A 54 9.18 -16.33 7.42
C LEU A 54 10.30 -17.36 7.16
N GLN A 55 10.10 -18.21 6.15
CA GLN A 55 11.11 -19.17 5.68
C GLN A 55 12.27 -18.50 4.90
N TYR A 56 12.26 -17.18 4.77
CA TYR A 56 13.25 -16.39 4.04
C TYR A 56 13.56 -15.08 4.75
N ARG A 57 14.69 -14.47 4.39
CA ARG A 57 15.06 -13.12 4.84
C ARG A 57 14.67 -12.09 3.78
N ILE A 58 14.17 -10.93 4.24
CA ILE A 58 13.87 -9.80 3.37
C ILE A 58 15.20 -9.15 2.94
N PRO A 59 15.56 -9.18 1.64
CA PRO A 59 16.91 -8.80 1.18
C PRO A 59 17.05 -7.30 0.89
N PHE A 60 16.17 -6.47 1.43
CA PHE A 60 16.12 -5.02 1.19
C PHE A 60 15.62 -4.27 2.43
N PRO A 61 15.92 -2.97 2.57
CA PRO A 61 15.42 -2.16 3.68
C PRO A 61 13.89 -2.11 3.67
N VAL A 62 13.31 -2.07 4.87
CA VAL A 62 11.86 -1.95 5.06
C VAL A 62 11.59 -0.72 5.91
N ALA A 63 10.83 0.21 5.34
CA ALA A 63 10.27 1.35 6.06
C ALA A 63 8.98 0.92 6.80
N TRP A 64 8.68 1.64 7.88
CA TRP A 64 7.44 1.50 8.63
C TRP A 64 6.48 2.62 8.22
N ASP A 65 5.25 2.29 7.80
CA ASP A 65 4.26 3.31 7.53
C ASP A 65 3.74 3.94 8.82
N ARG A 66 3.60 5.27 8.80
CA ARG A 66 3.09 6.01 9.94
C ARG A 66 1.58 5.88 9.97
N VAL A 67 1.07 5.30 11.05
CA VAL A 67 -0.35 5.22 11.35
C VAL A 67 -0.73 6.30 12.36
N VAL A 68 -1.72 7.11 12.03
CA VAL A 68 -2.23 8.19 12.91
C VAL A 68 -3.70 7.96 13.19
N ARG A 69 -4.19 8.37 14.38
CA ARG A 69 -5.63 8.34 14.66
C ARG A 69 -6.35 9.26 13.68
N ASN A 70 -7.49 8.81 13.19
CA ASN A 70 -8.37 9.66 12.42
C ASN A 70 -9.03 10.68 13.35
N ASP A 71 -8.98 11.95 12.97
CA ASP A 71 -9.63 13.05 13.70
C ASP A 71 -11.13 13.18 13.35
N GLY A 72 -11.61 12.37 12.39
CA GLY A 72 -12.99 12.38 11.90
C GLY A 72 -13.28 13.51 10.93
N VAL A 73 -12.30 14.36 10.61
CA VAL A 73 -12.45 15.47 9.68
C VAL A 73 -12.32 14.94 8.26
N VAL A 74 -13.43 14.92 7.55
CA VAL A 74 -13.47 14.52 6.13
C VAL A 74 -13.51 15.77 5.26
N ARG A 75 -12.53 15.88 4.37
CA ARG A 75 -12.43 16.96 3.38
C ARG A 75 -13.12 16.57 2.08
N GLU A 76 -13.75 17.52 1.40
CA GLU A 76 -14.42 17.25 0.12
C GLU A 76 -13.45 16.75 -0.95
N GLU A 77 -12.21 17.27 -0.96
CA GLU A 77 -11.17 16.82 -1.89
C GLU A 77 -10.85 15.34 -1.72
N GLU A 78 -10.97 14.82 -0.50
CA GLU A 78 -10.72 13.42 -0.18
C GLU A 78 -11.84 12.51 -0.67
N ILE A 79 -13.09 12.98 -0.58
CA ILE A 79 -14.26 12.31 -1.16
C ILE A 79 -14.12 12.24 -2.67
N GLU A 80 -13.84 13.38 -3.32
CA GLU A 80 -13.65 13.46 -4.77
C GLU A 80 -12.51 12.55 -5.25
N ARG A 81 -11.42 12.49 -4.48
CA ARG A 81 -10.28 11.64 -4.78
C ARG A 81 -10.65 10.17 -4.79
N ILE A 82 -11.38 9.68 -3.78
CA ILE A 82 -11.85 8.29 -3.73
C ILE A 82 -12.83 8.01 -4.87
N ILE A 83 -13.80 8.89 -5.12
CA ILE A 83 -14.78 8.73 -6.20
C ILE A 83 -14.08 8.58 -7.54
N ARG A 84 -13.17 9.50 -7.88
CA ARG A 84 -12.40 9.45 -9.13
C ARG A 84 -11.56 8.18 -9.26
N ARG A 85 -11.00 7.69 -8.14
CA ARG A 85 -10.10 6.54 -8.11
C ARG A 85 -10.84 5.21 -8.25
N ASP A 86 -11.99 5.06 -7.59
CA ASP A 86 -12.60 3.75 -7.34
C ASP A 86 -13.98 3.58 -7.99
N ILE A 87 -14.69 4.66 -8.29
CA ILE A 87 -16.06 4.60 -8.84
C ILE A 87 -16.04 5.00 -10.32
N ALA A 88 -15.89 3.99 -11.18
CA ALA A 88 -15.97 4.19 -12.62
C ALA A 88 -17.33 4.75 -13.04
N HIS A 89 -17.34 5.62 -14.06
CA HIS A 89 -18.55 6.22 -14.62
C HIS A 89 -19.43 7.00 -13.63
N PHE A 90 -18.88 7.47 -12.50
CA PHE A 90 -19.61 8.25 -11.51
C PHE A 90 -20.39 9.44 -12.13
N ALA A 91 -19.80 10.12 -13.11
CA ALA A 91 -20.41 11.25 -13.79
C ALA A 91 -21.64 10.90 -14.65
N LEU A 92 -21.84 9.61 -14.98
CA LEU A 92 -23.01 9.14 -15.74
C LEU A 92 -24.21 8.82 -14.84
N LEU A 93 -24.02 8.79 -13.52
CA LEU A 93 -25.07 8.51 -12.55
C LEU A 93 -26.01 9.72 -12.39
N SER A 94 -27.24 9.47 -11.94
CA SER A 94 -28.19 10.54 -11.61
C SER A 94 -27.70 11.38 -10.43
N ALA A 95 -28.17 12.62 -10.32
CA ALA A 95 -27.79 13.51 -9.20
C ALA A 95 -28.07 12.88 -7.82
N ARG A 96 -29.16 12.10 -7.70
CA ARG A 96 -29.49 11.38 -6.46
C ARG A 96 -28.49 10.29 -6.13
N GLU A 97 -28.08 9.49 -7.12
CA GLU A 97 -27.09 8.42 -6.93
C GLU A 97 -25.70 9.00 -6.60
N GLN A 98 -25.32 10.09 -7.26
CA GLN A 98 -24.07 10.80 -6.95
C GLN A 98 -24.05 11.29 -5.51
N GLU A 99 -25.15 11.90 -5.01
CA GLU A 99 -25.23 12.36 -3.63
C GLU A 99 -25.17 11.20 -2.62
N LEU A 100 -25.87 10.10 -2.89
CA LEU A 100 -25.83 8.91 -2.03
C LEU A 100 -24.41 8.34 -1.93
N LEU A 101 -23.71 8.17 -3.06
CA LEU A 101 -22.34 7.65 -3.08
C LEU A 101 -21.36 8.59 -2.38
N ARG A 102 -21.52 9.91 -2.51
CA ARG A 102 -20.74 10.90 -1.73
C ARG A 102 -20.97 10.73 -0.24
N GLY A 103 -22.21 10.52 0.17
CA GLY A 103 -22.58 10.20 1.55
C GLY A 103 -21.88 8.94 2.06
N GLU A 104 -21.88 7.86 1.28
CA GLU A 104 -21.23 6.60 1.64
C GLU A 104 -19.71 6.74 1.75
N VAL A 105 -19.06 7.41 0.80
CA VAL A 105 -17.61 7.69 0.87
C VAL A 105 -17.27 8.54 2.10
N ARG A 106 -18.07 9.56 2.40
CA ARG A 106 -17.90 10.39 3.59
C ARG A 106 -18.04 9.56 4.88
N ASN A 107 -19.04 8.68 4.95
CA ASN A 107 -19.27 7.81 6.09
C ASN A 107 -18.14 6.79 6.28
N TYR A 108 -17.64 6.21 5.20
CA TYR A 108 -16.47 5.33 5.20
C TYR A 108 -15.24 6.04 5.79
N LEU A 109 -14.94 7.24 5.29
CA LEU A 109 -13.80 8.04 5.76
C LEU A 109 -13.93 8.43 7.24
N LYS A 110 -15.13 8.76 7.73
CA LYS A 110 -15.38 9.06 9.16
C LYS A 110 -15.19 7.85 10.06
N ARG A 111 -15.54 6.65 9.58
CA ARG A 111 -15.51 5.41 10.39
C ARG A 111 -14.12 4.78 10.47
N LYS A 112 -13.20 5.14 9.56
CA LYS A 112 -11.82 4.63 9.58
C LYS A 112 -11.14 5.07 10.88
N PRO A 113 -10.72 4.17 11.79
CA PRO A 113 -10.17 4.57 13.09
C PRO A 113 -8.78 5.20 13.00
N TYR A 114 -8.05 4.87 11.93
CA TYR A 114 -6.68 5.32 11.71
C TYR A 114 -6.40 5.59 10.22
N ASN A 115 -5.49 6.52 9.93
CA ASN A 115 -4.98 6.80 8.59
C ASN A 115 -3.54 6.30 8.45
N THR A 116 -3.19 5.84 7.25
CA THR A 116 -1.87 5.27 6.90
C THR A 116 -1.20 6.22 5.94
N LEU A 117 -0.23 7.01 6.41
CA LEU A 117 0.18 8.21 5.70
C LEU A 117 0.76 7.93 4.31
N THR A 118 1.70 6.99 4.20
CA THR A 118 2.33 6.67 2.90
C THR A 118 1.33 5.97 1.99
N PHE A 119 0.59 5.02 2.54
CA PHE A 119 -0.39 4.26 1.77
C PHE A 119 -1.51 5.14 1.20
N ASP A 120 -2.02 6.08 2.01
CA ASP A 120 -3.06 7.03 1.62
C ASP A 120 -2.51 8.11 0.67
N ALA A 121 -1.25 8.54 0.84
CA ALA A 121 -0.59 9.50 -0.05
C ALA A 121 -0.38 8.95 -1.48
N TYR A 122 -0.01 7.67 -1.60
CA TYR A 122 0.09 7.01 -2.90
C TYR A 122 -1.27 6.46 -3.38
N GLU A 123 -2.33 6.61 -2.59
CA GLU A 123 -3.68 6.12 -2.89
C GLU A 123 -3.71 4.62 -3.22
N LEU A 124 -2.92 3.82 -2.50
CA LEU A 124 -2.84 2.39 -2.72
C LEU A 124 -4.18 1.72 -2.40
N ARG A 125 -4.49 0.62 -3.10
CA ARG A 125 -5.81 -0.06 -3.04
C ARG A 125 -5.87 -1.25 -2.09
N GLY A 126 -4.71 -1.78 -1.70
CA GLY A 126 -4.60 -2.90 -0.76
C GLY A 126 -3.19 -3.46 -0.72
N THR A 127 -3.00 -4.61 -0.08
CA THR A 127 -1.74 -5.36 -0.11
C THR A 127 -1.90 -6.67 -0.90
N PRO A 128 -0.84 -7.14 -1.58
CA PRO A 128 0.39 -6.40 -1.88
C PRO A 128 0.12 -5.26 -2.89
N SER A 129 0.88 -4.17 -2.75
CA SER A 129 0.96 -3.10 -3.76
C SER A 129 2.42 -2.83 -4.10
N SER A 130 2.68 -2.32 -5.30
CA SER A 130 4.01 -1.89 -5.73
C SER A 130 3.93 -0.52 -6.41
N ILE A 131 4.88 0.36 -6.06
CA ILE A 131 5.08 1.63 -6.73
C ILE A 131 6.38 1.57 -7.52
N LEU A 132 6.37 2.10 -8.74
CA LEU A 132 7.57 2.26 -9.56
C LEU A 132 7.84 3.74 -9.76
N ILE A 133 8.99 4.18 -9.27
CA ILE A 133 9.50 5.53 -9.42
C ILE A 133 10.73 5.44 -10.32
N ASP A 134 10.79 6.31 -11.32
CA ASP A 134 11.88 6.30 -12.29
C ASP A 134 13.12 7.08 -11.84
N LYS A 135 14.16 7.11 -12.70
CA LYS A 135 15.44 7.75 -12.38
C LYS A 135 15.32 9.27 -12.17
N LYS A 136 14.24 9.89 -12.63
CA LYS A 136 13.92 11.32 -12.42
C LYS A 136 13.04 11.57 -11.20
N GLY A 137 12.72 10.52 -10.42
CA GLY A 137 11.85 10.63 -9.25
C GLY A 137 10.37 10.69 -9.59
N ILE A 138 9.98 10.35 -10.82
CA ILE A 138 8.59 10.42 -11.26
C ILE A 138 7.90 9.08 -10.97
N LEU A 139 6.72 9.14 -10.34
CA LEU A 139 5.88 7.95 -10.13
C LEU A 139 5.29 7.48 -11.47
N ARG A 140 5.72 6.32 -11.94
CA ARG A 140 5.32 5.75 -13.24
C ARG A 140 4.19 4.74 -13.13
N HIS A 141 4.20 3.92 -12.07
CA HIS A 141 3.18 2.89 -11.89
C HIS A 141 2.78 2.72 -10.44
N LYS A 142 1.49 2.44 -10.23
CA LYS A 142 0.91 1.89 -9.00
C LYS A 142 0.25 0.57 -9.37
N LEU A 143 0.75 -0.52 -8.83
CA LEU A 143 0.29 -1.88 -9.11
C LEU A 143 -0.33 -2.47 -7.85
N PHE A 144 -1.46 -3.16 -7.99
CA PHE A 144 -2.17 -3.82 -6.89
C PHE A 144 -2.35 -5.30 -7.19
N GLY A 145 -2.02 -6.17 -6.23
CA GLY A 145 -2.04 -7.62 -6.38
C GLY A 145 -0.72 -8.22 -6.89
N PHE A 146 -0.63 -9.55 -6.86
CA PHE A 146 0.55 -10.29 -7.32
C PHE A 146 0.64 -10.32 -8.86
N GLY A 147 1.87 -10.30 -9.39
CA GLY A 147 2.13 -10.67 -10.79
C GLY A 147 1.71 -9.65 -11.87
N GLN A 148 1.48 -8.38 -11.52
CA GLN A 148 0.99 -7.31 -12.43
C GLN A 148 2.04 -6.79 -13.44
N GLY A 149 2.85 -7.68 -14.04
CA GLY A 149 3.91 -7.32 -14.98
C GLY A 149 5.02 -6.47 -14.34
N LEU A 150 5.19 -6.55 -13.02
CA LEU A 150 6.15 -5.72 -12.26
C LEU A 150 7.56 -5.84 -12.84
N GLU A 151 8.01 -7.06 -13.14
CA GLU A 151 9.37 -7.28 -13.66
C GLU A 151 9.58 -6.64 -15.04
N GLU A 152 8.62 -6.76 -15.95
CA GLU A 152 8.70 -6.19 -17.31
C GLU A 152 8.73 -4.66 -17.26
N ARG A 153 7.91 -4.06 -16.37
CA ARG A 153 7.90 -2.61 -16.13
C ARG A 153 9.22 -2.13 -15.53
N VAL A 154 9.79 -2.88 -14.60
CA VAL A 154 11.13 -2.60 -14.05
C VAL A 154 12.18 -2.64 -15.14
N LYS A 155 12.19 -3.68 -15.99
CA LYS A 155 13.13 -3.77 -17.13
C LYS A 155 13.00 -2.57 -18.06
N THR A 156 11.76 -2.22 -18.42
CA THR A 156 11.46 -1.05 -19.26
C THR A 156 12.08 0.23 -18.68
N LEU A 157 11.85 0.52 -17.40
CA LEU A 157 12.40 1.72 -16.75
C LEU A 157 13.93 1.68 -16.59
N LEU A 158 14.53 0.50 -16.47
CA LEU A 158 15.99 0.36 -16.41
C LEU A 158 16.63 0.67 -17.77
N ASP A 159 15.98 0.22 -18.85
CA ASP A 159 16.43 0.40 -20.23
C ASP A 159 16.08 1.77 -20.81
N GLU A 160 15.19 2.54 -20.18
CA GLU A 160 14.91 3.94 -20.55
C GLU A 160 16.18 4.79 -20.46
N GLU A 161 16.53 5.39 -21.59
CA GLU A 161 17.49 6.48 -21.70
C GLU A 161 16.83 7.79 -21.29
N TYR A 162 17.52 8.56 -20.47
CA TYR A 162 17.11 9.91 -20.13
C TYR A 162 18.04 10.85 -20.86
N GLU A 163 17.48 11.71 -21.72
CA GLU A 163 18.23 12.85 -22.22
C GLU A 163 18.70 13.72 -21.03
N PRO A 164 19.98 14.15 -21.04
CA PRO A 164 20.59 14.91 -19.96
C PRO A 164 19.90 16.25 -19.67
#